data_AF-A0AAN7VCE4-F1
#
_entry.id   AF-A0AAN7VCE4-F1
#
_cell.length_a   1.000
_cell.length_b   1.000
_cell.length_c   1.000
_cell.angle_alpha   90.00
_cell.angle_beta   90.00
_cell.angle_gamma   90.00
#
_symmetry.space_group_name_H-M   'P 1'
#
loop_
_entity.id
_entity.type
_entity.pdbx_description
1 polymer ?
#
loop_
_entity_poly.entity_id
_entity_poly.type
_entity_poly.pdbx_seq_one_letter_code
_entity_poly.pdbx_strand_id
1 'polypeptide(L)'
;METEHITGIKEIISQLGDEELWGLTKTVTQGLLKDKIQSRDEAISAIINYSPDSKSILKRKVVTRELLFSYLHQNQIPVVMPISKEELIGMICSHWNTQKTIQLTTVENPNVQQSTQLDINMLALQFSEWFYSMINLNVPIALEHFWHDSKLKLILLSQNQHKTEELVYGPSAISRALFKIKIEYNLYFNPNCLKDGVKGHVDPHGLVAVLVCGTLHSNNICVGVFEQVFMLARDPFSENNWKIKSTELNLRSKENVQGPPQLCDSNLTNALM
;
A
#
# COMPACT_ATOMS: atom_id res chain seq x y z
N MET A 1 -11.15 22.56 0.43
CA MET A 1 -10.13 21.62 -0.08
C MET A 1 -9.08 21.40 0.99
N GLU A 2 -8.47 20.23 1.02
CA GLU A 2 -7.44 19.86 2.01
C GLU A 2 -6.06 20.40 1.59
N THR A 3 -5.13 20.64 2.52
CA THR A 3 -3.85 21.31 2.26
C THR A 3 -3.01 20.63 1.17
N GLU A 4 -2.88 19.31 1.21
CA GLU A 4 -2.14 18.53 0.18
C GLU A 4 -2.80 18.64 -1.19
N HIS A 5 -4.13 18.59 -1.22
CA HIS A 5 -4.90 18.77 -2.44
C HIS A 5 -4.73 20.20 -2.99
N ILE A 6 -4.59 21.21 -2.11
CA ILE A 6 -4.34 22.60 -2.53
C ILE A 6 -2.95 22.70 -3.16
N THR A 7 -1.92 22.11 -2.56
CA THR A 7 -0.55 22.13 -3.09
C THR A 7 -0.47 21.43 -4.44
N GLY A 8 -1.00 20.21 -4.54
CA GLY A 8 -0.99 19.48 -5.82
C GLY A 8 -1.83 20.14 -6.91
N ILE A 9 -2.96 20.76 -6.56
CA ILE A 9 -3.74 21.57 -7.51
C ILE A 9 -2.92 22.76 -7.99
N LYS A 10 -2.24 23.48 -7.10
CA LYS A 10 -1.36 24.61 -7.49
C LYS A 10 -0.30 24.16 -8.49
N GLU A 11 0.37 23.04 -8.24
CA GLU A 11 1.40 22.50 -9.12
C GLU A 11 0.86 22.15 -10.51
N ILE A 12 -0.33 21.54 -10.57
CA ILE A 12 -0.97 21.17 -11.85
C ILE A 12 -1.40 22.42 -12.62
N ILE A 13 -2.11 23.36 -11.98
CA ILE A 13 -2.63 24.54 -12.69
C ILE A 13 -1.57 25.59 -12.98
N SER A 14 -0.43 25.57 -12.29
CA SER A 14 0.72 26.43 -12.59
C SER A 14 1.38 26.09 -13.92
N GLN A 15 1.22 24.86 -14.40
CA GLN A 15 1.69 24.40 -15.70
C GLN A 15 0.78 24.82 -16.87
N LEU A 16 -0.40 25.38 -16.58
CA LEU A 16 -1.29 25.92 -17.61
C LEU A 16 -0.74 27.22 -18.20
N GLY A 17 -0.96 27.42 -19.50
CA GLY A 17 -0.69 28.68 -20.17
C GLY A 17 -1.57 29.80 -19.63
N ASP A 18 -1.21 31.06 -19.90
CA ASP A 18 -1.96 32.22 -19.39
C ASP A 18 -3.43 32.19 -19.84
N GLU A 19 -3.72 32.01 -21.13
CA GLU A 19 -5.10 31.99 -21.63
C GLU A 19 -5.96 30.90 -20.98
N GLU A 20 -5.38 29.71 -20.77
CA GLU A 20 -6.01 28.56 -20.14
C GLU A 20 -6.32 28.83 -18.67
N LEU A 21 -5.35 29.40 -17.94
CA LEU A 21 -5.49 29.77 -16.54
C LEU A 21 -6.57 30.84 -16.37
N TRP A 22 -6.53 31.91 -17.16
CA TRP A 22 -7.54 32.98 -17.14
C TRP A 22 -8.95 32.46 -17.48
N GLY A 23 -9.05 31.59 -18.48
CA GLY A 23 -10.30 30.93 -18.86
C GLY A 23 -10.86 30.05 -17.75
N LEU A 24 -10.00 29.30 -17.05
CA LEU A 24 -10.39 28.49 -15.90
C LEU A 24 -10.87 29.36 -14.75
N THR A 25 -10.11 30.40 -14.38
CA THR A 25 -10.48 31.34 -13.31
C THR A 25 -11.83 31.99 -13.59
N LYS A 26 -12.05 32.52 -14.81
CA LYS A 26 -13.35 33.10 -15.20
C LYS A 26 -14.49 32.10 -15.03
N THR A 27 -14.25 30.83 -15.37
CA THR A 27 -15.29 29.79 -15.28
C THR A 27 -15.57 29.40 -13.82
N VAL A 28 -14.55 29.32 -12.98
CA VAL A 28 -14.69 28.99 -11.55
C VAL A 28 -15.39 30.13 -10.79
N THR A 29 -15.00 31.38 -11.05
CA THR A 29 -15.59 32.56 -10.38
C THR A 29 -16.87 33.05 -11.04
N GLN A 30 -17.41 32.33 -12.03
CA GLN A 30 -18.57 32.74 -12.85
C GLN A 30 -18.42 34.15 -13.45
N GLY A 31 -17.19 34.56 -13.76
CA GLY A 31 -16.85 35.89 -14.28
C GLY A 31 -16.89 37.04 -13.28
N LEU A 32 -17.28 36.81 -12.02
CA LEU A 32 -17.47 37.86 -11.00
C LEU A 32 -16.16 38.55 -10.57
N LEU A 33 -15.01 37.94 -10.85
CA LEU A 33 -13.69 38.45 -10.47
C LEU A 33 -12.80 38.80 -11.68
N LYS A 34 -13.35 38.78 -12.90
CA LYS A 34 -12.55 38.91 -14.15
C LYS A 34 -11.63 40.14 -14.17
N ASP A 35 -12.13 41.30 -13.73
CA ASP A 35 -11.39 42.57 -13.81
C ASP A 35 -10.61 42.89 -12.52
N LYS A 36 -10.66 41.99 -11.53
CA LYS A 36 -9.98 42.16 -10.23
C LYS A 36 -8.70 41.35 -10.11
N ILE A 37 -8.54 40.33 -10.94
CA ILE A 37 -7.40 39.41 -10.90
C ILE A 37 -6.38 39.88 -11.93
N GLN A 38 -5.21 40.31 -11.45
CA GLN A 38 -4.17 40.95 -12.26
C GLN A 38 -2.89 40.12 -12.33
N SER A 39 -2.77 39.06 -11.54
CA SER A 39 -1.61 38.17 -11.51
C SER A 39 -1.99 36.69 -11.59
N ARG A 40 -1.03 35.86 -12.03
CA ARG A 40 -1.19 34.39 -12.05
C ARG A 40 -1.46 33.84 -10.64
N ASP A 41 -0.79 34.39 -9.62
CA ASP A 41 -0.96 33.94 -8.24
C ASP A 41 -2.37 34.22 -7.70
N GLU A 42 -2.93 35.39 -8.03
CA GLU A 42 -4.32 35.71 -7.70
C GLU A 42 -5.29 34.80 -8.46
N ALA A 43 -4.99 34.47 -9.73
CA ALA A 43 -5.80 33.57 -10.55
C ALA A 43 -5.86 32.15 -9.98
N ILE A 44 -4.69 31.61 -9.61
CA ILE A 44 -4.51 30.32 -8.92
C ILE A 44 -5.26 30.32 -7.59
N SER A 45 -5.09 31.37 -6.79
CA SER A 45 -5.76 31.51 -5.49
C SER A 45 -7.27 31.57 -5.63
N ALA A 46 -7.78 32.30 -6.63
CA ALA A 46 -9.22 32.35 -6.92
C ALA A 46 -9.76 30.98 -7.35
N ILE A 47 -9.05 30.24 -8.20
CA ILE A 47 -9.46 28.89 -8.60
C ILE A 47 -9.62 27.97 -7.38
N ILE A 48 -8.66 28.01 -6.46
CA ILE A 48 -8.66 27.17 -5.26
C ILE A 48 -9.78 27.58 -4.30
N ASN A 49 -9.99 28.87 -4.08
CA ASN A 49 -10.95 29.38 -3.11
C ASN A 49 -12.41 29.20 -3.55
N TYR A 50 -12.69 29.26 -4.84
CA TYR A 50 -14.06 29.26 -5.38
C TYR A 50 -14.46 27.94 -6.06
N SER A 51 -13.59 26.93 -6.06
CA SER A 51 -13.96 25.58 -6.50
C SER A 51 -14.47 24.73 -5.33
N PRO A 52 -15.46 23.86 -5.54
CA PRO A 52 -16.04 23.04 -4.47
C PRO A 52 -15.07 21.99 -3.93
N ASP A 53 -14.32 21.33 -4.81
CA ASP A 53 -13.38 20.27 -4.47
C ASP A 53 -12.29 20.12 -5.54
N SER A 54 -11.19 19.43 -5.21
CA SER A 54 -10.05 19.26 -6.11
C SER A 54 -10.40 18.43 -7.35
N LYS A 55 -11.27 17.44 -7.21
CA LYS A 55 -11.69 16.56 -8.30
C LYS A 55 -12.48 17.34 -9.36
N SER A 56 -13.31 18.29 -8.93
CA SER A 56 -14.06 19.18 -9.83
C SER A 56 -13.15 20.02 -10.74
N ILE A 57 -11.97 20.42 -10.26
CA ILE A 57 -10.95 21.14 -11.03
C ILE A 57 -10.27 20.20 -12.02
N LEU A 58 -9.81 19.03 -11.56
CA LEU A 58 -9.11 18.05 -12.39
C LEU A 58 -9.98 17.50 -13.55
N LYS A 59 -11.30 17.48 -13.37
CA LYS A 59 -12.26 17.09 -14.40
C LYS A 59 -12.44 18.13 -15.51
N ARG A 60 -12.06 19.39 -15.30
CA ARG A 60 -12.21 20.45 -16.30
C ARG A 60 -11.46 20.12 -17.59
N LYS A 61 -12.00 20.54 -18.72
CA LYS A 61 -11.46 20.24 -20.05
C LYS A 61 -10.03 20.77 -20.24
N VAL A 62 -9.74 21.93 -19.64
CA VAL A 62 -8.42 22.58 -19.67
C VAL A 62 -7.34 21.77 -18.96
N VAL A 63 -7.73 20.97 -17.96
CA VAL A 63 -6.82 20.02 -17.32
C VAL A 63 -6.81 18.76 -18.18
N THR A 64 -5.86 18.66 -19.10
CA THR A 64 -5.81 17.57 -20.08
C THR A 64 -5.32 16.27 -19.48
N ARG A 65 -5.51 15.16 -20.20
CA ARG A 65 -5.00 13.84 -19.77
C ARG A 65 -3.46 13.87 -19.70
N GLU A 66 -2.84 14.55 -20.65
CA GLU A 66 -1.41 14.75 -20.77
C GLU A 66 -0.86 15.52 -19.57
N LEU A 67 -1.55 16.59 -19.15
CA LEU A 67 -1.15 17.37 -17.98
C LEU A 67 -1.18 16.55 -16.69
N LEU A 68 -2.23 15.76 -16.48
CA LEU A 68 -2.35 14.86 -15.33
C LEU A 68 -1.26 13.78 -15.35
N PHE A 69 -0.97 13.23 -16.52
CA PHE A 69 0.11 12.26 -16.70
C PHE A 69 1.48 12.87 -16.41
N SER A 70 1.77 14.07 -16.93
CA SER A 70 3.01 14.80 -16.65
C SER A 70 3.18 15.09 -15.17
N TYR A 71 2.11 15.43 -14.47
CA TYR A 71 2.13 15.61 -13.02
C TYR A 71 2.49 14.31 -12.28
N LEU A 72 1.84 13.18 -12.62
CA LEU A 72 2.17 11.88 -12.04
C LEU A 72 3.62 11.49 -12.33
N HIS A 73 4.12 11.75 -13.54
CA HIS A 73 5.50 11.49 -13.93
C HIS A 73 6.51 12.33 -13.13
N GLN A 74 6.26 13.63 -12.96
CA GLN A 74 7.08 14.52 -12.14
C GLN A 74 7.13 14.06 -10.66
N ASN A 75 6.02 13.53 -10.16
CA ASN A 75 5.90 12.97 -8.81
C ASN A 75 6.35 11.49 -8.74
N GLN A 76 6.93 10.93 -9.81
CA GLN A 76 7.45 9.56 -9.89
C GLN A 76 6.39 8.47 -9.60
N ILE A 77 5.12 8.75 -9.90
CA ILE A 77 4.01 7.82 -9.72
C ILE A 77 3.86 7.00 -11.02
N PRO A 78 4.07 5.67 -10.99
CA PRO A 78 4.05 4.84 -12.19
C PRO A 78 2.62 4.66 -12.71
N VAL A 79 2.45 4.88 -14.02
CA VAL A 79 1.16 4.80 -14.71
C VAL A 79 1.20 3.65 -15.72
N VAL A 80 0.32 2.66 -15.57
CA VAL A 80 0.17 1.55 -16.53
C VAL A 80 -0.77 1.97 -17.66
N MET A 81 -0.39 1.69 -18.91
CA MET A 81 -1.17 2.03 -20.10
C MET A 81 -1.93 0.80 -20.66
N PRO A 82 -3.15 0.95 -21.21
CA PRO A 82 -3.89 2.19 -21.40
C PRO A 82 -4.62 2.64 -20.12
N ILE A 83 -4.65 3.95 -19.86
CA ILE A 83 -5.33 4.54 -18.71
C ILE A 83 -6.26 5.67 -19.12
N SER A 84 -7.43 5.79 -18.51
CA SER A 84 -8.37 6.87 -18.74
C SER A 84 -8.03 8.11 -17.91
N LYS A 85 -8.61 9.27 -18.29
CA LYS A 85 -8.48 10.51 -17.50
C LYS A 85 -9.04 10.35 -16.08
N GLU A 86 -10.15 9.63 -15.91
CA GLU A 86 -10.75 9.42 -14.57
C GLU A 86 -9.85 8.55 -13.68
N GLU A 87 -9.18 7.55 -14.24
CA GLU A 87 -8.21 6.72 -13.52
C GLU A 87 -6.96 7.52 -13.10
N LEU A 88 -6.42 8.39 -13.97
CA LEU A 88 -5.33 9.31 -13.61
C LEU A 88 -5.73 10.24 -12.45
N ILE A 89 -6.95 10.78 -12.48
CA ILE A 89 -7.50 11.59 -11.37
C ILE A 89 -7.58 10.75 -10.10
N GLY A 90 -8.01 9.49 -10.20
CA GLY A 90 -8.04 8.55 -9.08
C GLY A 90 -6.68 8.35 -8.44
N MET A 91 -5.64 8.12 -9.26
CA MET A 91 -4.25 7.96 -8.81
C MET A 91 -3.71 9.21 -8.10
N ILE A 92 -3.97 10.40 -8.66
CA ILE A 92 -3.55 11.68 -8.06
C ILE A 92 -4.24 11.90 -6.71
N CYS A 93 -5.56 11.69 -6.63
CA CYS A 93 -6.30 11.82 -5.37
C CYS A 93 -5.82 10.80 -4.34
N SER A 94 -5.53 9.57 -4.75
CA SER A 94 -4.97 8.54 -3.85
C SER A 94 -3.63 9.00 -3.29
N HIS A 95 -2.75 9.53 -4.14
CA HIS A 95 -1.44 10.04 -3.74
C HIS A 95 -1.54 11.18 -2.72
N TRP A 96 -2.39 12.18 -2.95
CA TRP A 96 -2.57 13.29 -2.00
C TRP A 96 -3.14 12.84 -0.65
N ASN A 97 -4.04 11.85 -0.66
CA ASN A 97 -4.55 11.24 0.57
C ASN A 97 -3.46 10.48 1.33
N THR A 98 -2.55 9.78 0.63
CA THR A 98 -1.38 9.14 1.25
C THR A 98 -0.42 10.18 1.86
N GLN A 99 -0.18 11.31 1.18
CA GLN A 99 0.64 12.41 1.71
C GLN A 99 0.04 13.05 2.96
N LYS A 100 -1.29 13.15 3.05
CA LYS A 100 -2.00 13.64 4.24
C LYS A 100 -1.79 12.74 5.47
N THR A 101 -1.78 11.42 5.30
CA THR A 101 -1.47 10.48 6.38
C THR A 101 -0.04 10.64 6.89
N ILE A 102 0.89 11.02 6.00
CA ILE A 102 2.31 11.24 6.31
C ILE A 102 2.52 12.58 7.05
N GLN A 103 1.80 13.66 6.74
CA GLN A 103 1.99 14.97 7.39
C GLN A 103 1.32 15.14 8.75
N LEU A 104 0.22 14.43 9.04
CA LEU A 104 -0.42 14.46 10.38
C LEU A 104 0.43 13.82 11.49
N THR A 105 1.57 13.20 11.14
CA THR A 105 2.53 12.58 12.07
C THR A 105 3.82 13.37 12.24
N THR A 106 3.98 14.54 11.60
CA THR A 106 5.21 15.35 11.68
C THR A 106 4.98 16.70 12.37
N VAL A 107 5.17 16.74 13.69
CA VAL A 107 5.82 17.88 14.33
C VAL A 107 6.99 17.32 15.13
N GLU A 108 8.18 17.84 14.81
CA GLU A 108 9.51 17.65 15.43
C GLU A 108 10.38 16.45 14.97
N ASN A 109 11.39 16.78 14.14
CA ASN A 109 12.59 16.00 13.82
C ASN A 109 13.53 15.88 15.06
N PRO A 110 14.36 14.81 15.22
CA PRO A 110 15.25 14.28 14.18
C PRO A 110 15.36 12.75 14.14
N ASN A 111 15.32 12.11 12.95
CA ASN A 111 16.12 10.91 12.61
C ASN A 111 15.81 10.37 11.20
N VAL A 112 16.81 10.39 10.32
CA VAL A 112 16.80 9.78 8.96
C VAL A 112 16.60 8.24 9.00
N GLN A 113 16.77 7.61 10.17
CA GLN A 113 16.45 6.20 10.40
C GLN A 113 14.94 5.95 10.60
N GLN A 114 14.18 6.94 11.05
CA GLN A 114 12.73 6.80 11.20
C GLN A 114 11.99 6.94 9.87
N SER A 115 12.46 7.79 8.95
CA SER A 115 11.84 7.93 7.62
C SER A 115 11.95 6.63 6.82
N THR A 116 13.14 6.03 6.77
CA THR A 116 13.36 4.71 6.14
C THR A 116 12.56 3.60 6.81
N GLN A 117 12.46 3.61 8.15
CA GLN A 117 11.63 2.65 8.88
C GLN A 117 10.13 2.85 8.61
N LEU A 118 9.66 4.08 8.46
CA LEU A 118 8.28 4.40 8.10
C LEU A 118 7.97 3.94 6.67
N ASP A 119 8.88 4.19 5.72
CA ASP A 119 8.75 3.72 4.34
C ASP A 119 8.70 2.19 4.26
N ILE A 120 9.53 1.51 5.05
CA ILE A 120 9.57 0.05 5.12
C ILE A 120 8.33 -0.53 5.81
N ASN A 121 7.79 0.14 6.83
CA ASN A 121 6.52 -0.25 7.43
C ASN A 121 5.34 -0.06 6.46
N MET A 122 5.37 0.99 5.63
CA MET A 122 4.37 1.19 4.58
C MET A 122 4.45 0.09 3.52
N LEU A 123 5.67 -0.27 3.08
CA LEU A 123 5.88 -1.40 2.19
C LEU A 123 5.35 -2.70 2.80
N ALA A 124 5.65 -2.96 4.08
CA ALA A 124 5.17 -4.14 4.79
C ALA A 124 3.63 -4.20 4.82
N LEU A 125 2.96 -3.07 5.07
CA LEU A 125 1.51 -2.97 5.06
C LEU A 125 0.93 -3.28 3.66
N GLN A 126 1.43 -2.60 2.62
CA GLN A 126 0.97 -2.79 1.25
C GLN A 126 1.20 -4.23 0.75
N PHE A 127 2.37 -4.80 1.07
CA PHE A 127 2.68 -6.20 0.76
C PHE A 127 1.71 -7.14 1.46
N SER A 128 1.40 -6.90 2.74
CA SER A 128 0.48 -7.73 3.52
C SER A 128 -0.92 -7.72 2.92
N GLU A 129 -1.47 -6.54 2.64
CA GLU A 129 -2.78 -6.39 2.01
C GLU A 129 -2.84 -7.12 0.67
N TRP A 130 -1.84 -6.93 -0.18
CA TRP A 130 -1.73 -7.59 -1.47
C TRP A 130 -1.65 -9.12 -1.32
N PHE A 131 -0.70 -9.64 -0.52
CA PHE A 131 -0.48 -11.07 -0.38
C PHE A 131 -1.72 -11.80 0.17
N TYR A 132 -2.33 -11.26 1.23
CA TYR A 132 -3.50 -11.89 1.82
C TYR A 132 -4.76 -11.71 0.98
N SER A 133 -4.87 -10.67 0.15
CA SER A 133 -5.93 -10.58 -0.86
C SER A 133 -5.85 -11.74 -1.85
N MET A 134 -4.63 -12.13 -2.27
CA MET A 134 -4.40 -13.22 -3.21
C MET A 134 -4.59 -14.61 -2.58
N ILE A 135 -4.01 -14.87 -1.40
CA ILE A 135 -4.11 -16.22 -0.78
C ILE A 135 -5.56 -16.56 -0.40
N ASN A 136 -6.39 -15.54 -0.14
CA ASN A 136 -7.81 -15.73 0.13
C ASN A 136 -8.63 -16.05 -1.12
N LEU A 137 -8.08 -15.89 -2.33
CA LEU A 137 -8.70 -16.39 -3.55
C LEU A 137 -8.66 -17.93 -3.57
N ASN A 138 -9.63 -18.56 -4.22
CA ASN A 138 -9.66 -20.02 -4.41
C ASN A 138 -8.80 -20.46 -5.60
N VAL A 139 -7.63 -19.84 -5.77
CA VAL A 139 -6.64 -20.16 -6.80
C VAL A 139 -5.23 -20.20 -6.19
N PRO A 140 -4.31 -21.04 -6.72
CA PRO A 140 -2.92 -21.03 -6.28
C PRO A 140 -2.24 -19.68 -6.55
N ILE A 141 -1.29 -19.29 -5.69
CA ILE A 141 -0.50 -18.07 -5.86
C ILE A 141 0.42 -18.24 -7.09
N ALA A 142 0.51 -17.21 -7.94
CA ALA A 142 1.33 -17.25 -9.14
C ALA A 142 2.83 -17.41 -8.82
N LEU A 143 3.53 -18.21 -9.62
CA LEU A 143 4.92 -18.60 -9.36
C LEU A 143 5.89 -17.42 -9.48
N GLU A 144 5.53 -16.39 -10.26
CA GLU A 144 6.32 -15.18 -10.50
C GLU A 144 6.54 -14.31 -9.26
N HIS A 145 5.74 -14.50 -8.21
CA HIS A 145 5.89 -13.79 -6.94
C HIS A 145 7.01 -14.35 -6.05
N PHE A 146 7.59 -15.49 -6.43
CA PHE A 146 8.62 -16.18 -5.67
C PHE A 146 9.95 -16.19 -6.43
N TRP A 147 11.06 -16.15 -5.70
CA TRP A 147 12.37 -16.47 -6.27
C TRP A 147 12.46 -17.97 -6.60
N HIS A 148 13.26 -18.34 -7.60
CA HIS A 148 13.42 -19.73 -8.05
C HIS A 148 13.91 -20.66 -6.93
N ASP A 149 14.74 -20.16 -6.02
CA ASP A 149 15.28 -20.85 -4.85
C ASP A 149 14.53 -20.47 -3.55
N SER A 150 13.27 -20.05 -3.68
CA SER A 150 12.44 -19.71 -2.52
C SER A 150 12.20 -20.90 -1.60
N LYS A 151 11.98 -20.60 -0.32
CA LYS A 151 11.66 -21.60 0.71
C LYS A 151 10.48 -21.18 1.59
N LEU A 152 9.66 -22.13 1.98
CA LEU A 152 8.60 -22.00 2.98
C LEU A 152 8.91 -22.92 4.16
N LYS A 153 8.86 -22.38 5.38
CA LYS A 153 8.73 -23.17 6.60
C LYS A 153 7.30 -23.04 7.10
N LEU A 154 6.60 -24.16 7.15
CA LEU A 154 5.21 -24.21 7.58
C LEU A 154 5.13 -24.91 8.93
N ILE A 155 4.57 -24.23 9.93
CA ILE A 155 4.35 -24.79 11.25
C ILE A 155 2.85 -24.77 11.53
N LEU A 156 2.29 -25.93 11.87
CA LEU A 156 0.94 -26.05 12.39
C LEU A 156 0.98 -26.44 13.87
N LEU A 157 0.30 -25.67 14.71
CA LEU A 157 0.08 -26.00 16.11
C LEU A 157 -1.41 -26.23 16.36
N SER A 158 -1.79 -27.48 16.67
CA SER A 158 -3.17 -27.84 16.99
C SER A 158 -3.55 -27.47 18.41
N GLN A 159 -4.85 -27.55 18.73
CA GLN A 159 -5.35 -27.32 20.10
C GLN A 159 -4.71 -28.26 21.13
N ASN A 160 -4.38 -29.49 20.72
CA ASN A 160 -3.77 -30.52 21.57
C ASN A 160 -2.24 -30.33 21.72
N GLN A 161 -1.72 -29.15 21.38
CA GLN A 161 -0.30 -28.82 21.34
C GLN A 161 0.54 -29.72 20.43
N HIS A 162 -0.10 -30.44 19.50
CA HIS A 162 0.63 -31.18 18.47
C HIS A 162 1.20 -30.19 17.46
N LYS A 163 2.53 -30.18 17.34
CA LYS A 163 3.27 -29.34 16.40
C LYS A 163 3.70 -30.16 15.19
N THR A 164 3.28 -29.75 14.01
CA THR A 164 3.81 -30.25 12.73
C THR A 164 4.66 -29.17 12.10
N GLU A 165 5.79 -29.55 11.50
CA GLU A 165 6.70 -28.65 10.80
C GLU A 165 7.08 -29.24 9.45
N GLU A 166 6.96 -28.44 8.39
CA GLU A 166 7.27 -28.82 7.01
C GLU A 166 8.16 -27.76 6.35
N LEU A 167 9.22 -28.21 5.68
CA LEU A 167 10.08 -27.36 4.85
C LEU A 167 9.80 -27.65 3.38
N VAL A 168 9.48 -26.60 2.63
CA VAL A 168 9.09 -26.67 1.23
C VAL A 168 10.01 -25.76 0.41
N TYR A 169 10.51 -26.25 -0.72
CA TYR A 169 11.46 -25.53 -1.57
C TYR A 169 10.92 -25.36 -2.99
N GLY A 170 11.13 -24.17 -3.55
CA GLY A 170 10.78 -23.81 -4.91
C GLY A 170 9.34 -23.29 -5.07
N PRO A 171 9.11 -22.33 -5.99
CA PRO A 171 7.81 -21.66 -6.17
C PRO A 171 6.62 -22.60 -6.30
N SER A 172 6.74 -23.64 -7.13
CA SER A 172 5.63 -24.55 -7.42
C SER A 172 5.19 -25.36 -6.20
N ALA A 173 6.15 -25.81 -5.39
CA ALA A 173 5.85 -26.57 -4.19
C ALA A 173 5.25 -25.67 -3.10
N ILE A 174 5.77 -24.45 -2.96
CA ILE A 174 5.27 -23.45 -2.01
C ILE A 174 3.83 -23.04 -2.33
N SER A 175 3.57 -22.66 -3.59
CA SER A 175 2.22 -22.29 -4.05
C SER A 175 1.20 -23.41 -3.79
N ARG A 176 1.58 -24.66 -4.10
CA ARG A 176 0.76 -25.85 -3.83
C ARG A 176 0.54 -26.08 -2.33
N ALA A 177 1.57 -25.92 -1.49
CA ALA A 177 1.45 -26.13 -0.05
C ALA A 177 0.50 -25.11 0.59
N LEU A 178 0.65 -23.81 0.25
CA LEU A 178 -0.23 -22.73 0.71
C LEU A 178 -1.67 -22.91 0.23
N PHE A 179 -1.87 -23.31 -1.02
CA PHE A 179 -3.20 -23.60 -1.54
C PHE A 179 -3.83 -24.82 -0.85
N LYS A 180 -3.06 -25.91 -0.70
CA LYS A 180 -3.52 -27.14 -0.05
C LYS A 180 -4.00 -26.87 1.37
N ILE A 181 -3.20 -26.20 2.20
CA ILE A 181 -3.55 -25.95 3.59
C ILE A 181 -4.79 -25.06 3.72
N LYS A 182 -4.92 -24.05 2.86
CA LYS A 182 -6.08 -23.17 2.85
C LYS A 182 -7.37 -23.94 2.52
N ILE A 183 -7.33 -24.81 1.52
CA ILE A 183 -8.48 -25.62 1.11
C ILE A 183 -8.78 -26.73 2.13
N GLU A 184 -7.77 -27.45 2.59
CA GLU A 184 -7.90 -28.58 3.53
C GLU A 184 -8.56 -28.17 4.85
N TYR A 185 -8.23 -26.99 5.36
CA TYR A 185 -8.81 -26.46 6.61
C TYR A 185 -9.87 -25.38 6.39
N ASN A 186 -10.28 -25.13 5.14
CA ASN A 186 -11.24 -24.09 4.75
C ASN A 186 -10.94 -22.73 5.44
N LEU A 187 -9.72 -22.25 5.27
CA LEU A 187 -9.20 -21.07 5.96
C LEU A 187 -9.40 -19.79 5.15
N TYR A 188 -9.75 -18.74 5.86
CA TYR A 188 -9.66 -17.35 5.43
C TYR A 188 -8.67 -16.63 6.35
N PHE A 189 -7.65 -16.02 5.75
CA PHE A 189 -6.62 -15.26 6.45
C PHE A 189 -7.10 -13.82 6.63
N ASN A 190 -7.26 -13.38 7.88
CA ASN A 190 -7.61 -12.01 8.19
C ASN A 190 -6.42 -11.31 8.88
N PRO A 191 -5.50 -10.69 8.12
CA PRO A 191 -4.32 -10.03 8.68
C PRO A 191 -4.71 -8.84 9.55
N ASN A 192 -3.99 -8.62 10.65
CA ASN A 192 -4.09 -7.40 11.43
C ASN A 192 -3.25 -6.30 10.76
N CYS A 193 -3.82 -5.60 9.78
CA CYS A 193 -3.17 -4.50 9.07
C CYS A 193 -3.06 -3.18 9.88
N LEU A 194 -3.16 -3.24 11.21
CA LEU A 194 -2.89 -2.12 12.11
C LEU A 194 -1.40 -2.09 12.50
N LYS A 195 -0.96 -0.97 13.12
CA LYS A 195 0.44 -0.72 13.48
C LYS A 195 1.11 -1.84 14.30
N ASP A 196 0.33 -2.56 15.11
CA ASP A 196 0.85 -3.62 15.99
C ASP A 196 0.76 -5.02 15.37
N GLY A 197 0.13 -5.16 14.21
CA GLY A 197 -0.05 -6.44 13.52
C GLY A 197 0.81 -6.63 12.27
N VAL A 198 1.43 -5.55 11.77
CA VAL A 198 2.37 -5.57 10.65
C VAL A 198 3.61 -4.74 10.98
N LYS A 199 4.80 -5.26 10.67
CA LYS A 199 6.07 -4.54 10.81
C LYS A 199 7.00 -4.88 9.66
N GLY A 200 7.69 -3.87 9.13
CA GLY A 200 8.77 -4.04 8.18
C GLY A 200 10.13 -3.82 8.84
N HIS A 201 11.18 -4.47 8.32
CA HIS A 201 12.56 -4.19 8.69
C HIS A 201 13.49 -4.52 7.51
N VAL A 202 14.63 -3.84 7.40
CA VAL A 202 15.68 -4.17 6.41
C VAL A 202 16.76 -4.96 7.12
N ASP A 203 17.01 -6.20 6.70
CA ASP A 203 18.05 -7.01 7.27
C ASP A 203 19.46 -6.50 6.88
N PRO A 204 20.53 -6.91 7.60
CA PRO A 204 21.89 -6.48 7.30
C PRO A 204 22.40 -6.83 5.90
N HIS A 205 21.72 -7.75 5.19
CA HIS A 205 22.07 -8.22 3.86
C HIS A 205 21.24 -7.54 2.76
N GLY A 206 20.38 -6.58 3.12
CA GLY A 206 19.56 -5.79 2.19
C GLY A 206 18.24 -6.45 1.78
N LEU A 207 17.85 -7.55 2.42
CA LEU A 207 16.51 -8.12 2.28
C LEU A 207 15.52 -7.32 3.14
N VAL A 208 14.26 -7.25 2.69
CA VAL A 208 13.19 -6.65 3.49
C VAL A 208 12.42 -7.75 4.20
N ALA A 209 12.47 -7.75 5.53
CA ALA A 209 11.63 -8.56 6.38
C ALA A 209 10.25 -7.91 6.52
N VAL A 210 9.18 -8.67 6.25
CA VAL A 210 7.79 -8.29 6.52
C VAL A 210 7.23 -9.27 7.52
N LEU A 211 6.80 -8.78 8.68
CA LEU A 211 6.22 -9.55 9.77
C LEU A 211 4.73 -9.22 9.83
N VAL A 212 3.89 -10.25 9.86
CA VAL A 212 2.43 -10.10 9.88
C VAL A 212 1.83 -11.11 10.85
N CYS A 213 0.88 -10.67 11.67
CA CYS A 213 0.01 -11.58 12.41
C CYS A 213 -1.46 -11.31 12.09
N GLY A 214 -2.30 -12.29 12.34
CA GLY A 214 -3.73 -12.16 12.06
C GLY A 214 -4.54 -13.32 12.58
N THR A 215 -5.83 -13.30 12.26
CA THR A 215 -6.78 -14.35 12.64
C THR A 215 -7.05 -15.28 11.48
N LEU A 216 -7.32 -16.54 11.80
CA LEU A 216 -7.76 -17.55 10.85
C LEU A 216 -9.25 -17.78 11.05
N HIS A 217 -10.00 -17.75 9.95
CA HIS A 217 -11.45 -17.93 9.98
C HIS A 217 -11.86 -19.11 9.12
N SER A 218 -12.87 -19.84 9.56
CA SER A 218 -13.58 -20.82 8.73
C SER A 218 -15.07 -20.59 8.88
N ASN A 219 -15.79 -20.39 7.77
CA ASN A 219 -17.22 -20.09 7.77
C ASN A 219 -17.61 -18.94 8.72
N ASN A 220 -16.84 -17.84 8.71
CA ASN A 220 -16.98 -16.67 9.58
C ASN A 220 -16.75 -16.91 11.09
N ILE A 221 -16.22 -18.08 11.46
CA ILE A 221 -15.83 -18.38 12.83
C ILE A 221 -14.31 -18.28 12.94
N CYS A 222 -13.81 -17.53 13.92
CA CYS A 222 -12.39 -17.49 14.23
C CYS A 222 -11.95 -18.85 14.80
N VAL A 223 -11.07 -19.55 14.08
CA VAL A 223 -10.57 -20.89 14.42
C VAL A 223 -9.12 -20.86 14.93
N GLY A 224 -8.48 -19.70 14.87
CA GLY A 224 -7.11 -19.55 15.36
C GLY A 224 -6.45 -18.24 14.97
N VAL A 225 -5.14 -18.22 15.11
CA VAL A 225 -4.27 -17.11 14.75
C VAL A 225 -3.17 -17.60 13.84
N PHE A 226 -2.63 -16.71 13.02
CA PHE A 226 -1.44 -16.96 12.25
C PHE A 226 -0.40 -15.87 12.46
N GLU A 227 0.84 -16.24 12.20
CA GLU A 227 1.97 -15.34 12.14
C GLU A 227 2.82 -15.73 10.95
N GLN A 228 3.31 -14.75 10.22
CA GLN A 228 4.11 -14.99 9.04
C GLN A 228 5.24 -13.98 8.93
N VAL A 229 6.42 -14.49 8.63
CA VAL A 229 7.57 -13.68 8.24
C VAL A 229 7.83 -13.92 6.76
N PHE A 230 8.07 -12.85 6.02
CA PHE A 230 8.55 -12.88 4.65
C PHE A 230 9.90 -12.20 4.57
N MET A 231 10.84 -12.82 3.87
CA MET A 231 12.07 -12.17 3.41
C MET A 231 11.89 -11.87 1.94
N LEU A 232 11.87 -10.58 1.61
CA LEU A 232 11.70 -10.08 0.25
C LEU A 232 13.05 -9.65 -0.30
N ALA A 233 13.33 -10.05 -1.54
CA ALA A 233 14.47 -9.53 -2.28
C ALA A 233 13.96 -8.82 -3.54
N ARG A 234 14.55 -7.67 -3.83
CA ARG A 234 14.24 -6.89 -5.03
C ARG A 234 14.77 -7.61 -6.27
N ASP A 235 13.94 -7.72 -7.30
CA ASP A 235 14.36 -8.18 -8.61
C ASP A 235 15.11 -7.07 -9.35
N PRO A 236 16.41 -7.23 -9.67
CA PRO A 236 17.18 -6.21 -10.35
C PRO A 236 16.77 -6.01 -11.82
N PHE A 237 16.01 -6.95 -12.39
CA PHE A 237 15.58 -6.91 -13.79
C PHE A 237 14.16 -6.37 -13.98
N SER A 238 13.46 -6.03 -12.89
CA SER A 238 12.08 -5.56 -12.91
C SER A 238 11.89 -4.41 -11.92
N GLU A 239 11.43 -3.25 -12.38
CA GLU A 239 11.23 -2.09 -11.51
C GLU A 239 10.21 -2.37 -10.40
N ASN A 240 10.56 -1.99 -9.16
CA ASN A 240 9.75 -2.16 -7.96
C ASN A 240 9.17 -3.58 -7.73
N ASN A 241 9.90 -4.62 -8.14
CA ASN A 241 9.42 -6.00 -8.04
C ASN A 241 10.07 -6.72 -6.86
N TRP A 242 9.39 -6.70 -5.71
CA TRP A 242 9.78 -7.46 -4.53
C TRP A 242 9.26 -8.89 -4.64
N LYS A 243 10.18 -9.86 -4.62
CA LYS A 243 9.83 -11.29 -4.69
C LYS A 243 10.16 -12.00 -3.39
N ILE A 244 9.35 -13.00 -3.06
CA ILE A 244 9.49 -13.79 -1.84
C ILE A 244 10.71 -14.71 -1.98
N LYS A 245 11.73 -14.46 -1.15
CA LYS A 245 12.94 -15.28 -1.04
C LYS A 245 12.76 -16.39 -0.02
N SER A 246 12.14 -16.08 1.12
CA SER A 246 11.74 -17.08 2.08
C SER A 246 10.53 -16.63 2.87
N THR A 247 9.75 -17.58 3.36
CA THR A 247 8.67 -17.28 4.30
C THR A 247 8.57 -18.35 5.38
N GLU A 248 8.26 -17.94 6.60
CA GLU A 248 7.91 -18.83 7.71
C GLU A 248 6.48 -18.52 8.12
N LEU A 249 5.58 -19.51 8.02
CA LEU A 249 4.16 -19.39 8.34
C LEU A 249 3.84 -20.29 9.53
N ASN A 250 3.41 -19.68 10.63
CA ASN A 250 2.93 -20.33 11.83
C ASN A 250 1.42 -20.22 11.91
N LEU A 251 0.73 -21.35 11.86
CA LEU A 251 -0.71 -21.44 12.11
C LEU A 251 -0.94 -22.06 13.48
N ARG A 252 -1.77 -21.42 14.30
CA ARG A 252 -2.12 -21.92 15.63
C ARG A 252 -3.62 -21.96 15.79
N SER A 253 -4.17 -23.14 16.07
CA SER A 253 -5.56 -23.23 16.52
C SER A 253 -5.68 -22.60 17.90
N LYS A 254 -6.66 -21.71 18.06
CA LYS A 254 -6.89 -20.96 19.30
C LYS A 254 -8.36 -20.61 19.39
N GLU A 255 -8.99 -21.01 20.49
CA GLU A 255 -10.36 -20.61 20.80
C GLU A 255 -10.37 -19.26 21.53
N ASN A 256 -11.49 -18.55 21.44
CA ASN A 256 -11.74 -17.30 22.18
C ASN A 256 -10.65 -16.24 21.99
N VAL A 257 -10.22 -16.03 20.74
CA VAL A 257 -9.28 -14.95 20.40
C VAL A 257 -9.90 -13.60 20.78
N GLN A 258 -9.39 -12.96 21.84
CA GLN A 258 -9.86 -11.65 22.29
C GLN A 258 -9.13 -10.54 21.55
N GLY A 259 -9.81 -9.93 20.59
CA GLY A 259 -9.26 -8.84 19.78
C GLY A 259 -8.26 -9.30 18.70
N PRO A 260 -7.75 -8.37 17.89
CA PRO A 260 -6.78 -8.68 16.86
C PRO A 260 -5.41 -9.02 17.49
N PRO A 261 -4.72 -10.09 17.04
CA PRO A 261 -3.40 -10.46 17.57
C PRO A 261 -2.35 -9.41 17.23
N GLN A 262 -1.33 -9.28 18.09
CA GLN A 262 -0.23 -8.34 17.91
C GLN A 262 1.11 -9.06 17.79
N LEU A 263 2.07 -8.48 17.06
CA LEU A 263 3.38 -9.08 16.81
C LEU A 263 4.25 -9.20 18.09
N CYS A 264 3.95 -8.42 19.12
CA CYS A 264 4.60 -8.50 20.44
C CYS A 264 4.17 -9.74 21.24
N ASP A 265 3.09 -10.42 20.84
CA ASP A 265 2.60 -11.63 21.51
C ASP A 265 3.43 -12.88 21.16
N SER A 266 4.48 -12.74 20.33
CA SER A 266 5.17 -13.87 19.72
C SER A 266 6.68 -13.87 19.85
N ASN A 267 7.21 -15.09 19.94
CA ASN A 267 8.63 -15.36 19.91
C ASN A 267 9.20 -15.45 18.49
N LEU A 268 8.34 -15.54 17.46
CA LEU A 268 8.77 -15.62 16.06
C LEU A 268 9.47 -14.32 15.61
N THR A 269 9.03 -13.19 16.16
CA THR A 269 9.53 -11.85 15.85
C THR A 269 10.78 -11.50 16.66
N ASN A 270 11.03 -12.16 17.79
CA ASN A 270 12.16 -11.88 18.70
C ASN A 270 13.54 -12.12 18.09
N ALA A 271 13.66 -12.99 17.07
CA ALA A 271 14.92 -13.23 16.37
C ALA A 271 15.25 -12.14 15.32
N LEU A 272 14.29 -11.24 15.05
CA LEU A 272 14.32 -10.23 14.00
C LEU A 272 14.10 -8.80 14.54
N MET A 273 13.92 -8.65 15.86
CA MET A 273 13.84 -7.37 16.59
C MET A 273 15.15 -7.08 17.29
#